data_AF-A0A835QGX8-F1
#
_entry.id   AF-A0A835QGX8-F1
#
_cell.length_a   1.000
_cell.length_b   1.000
_cell.length_c   1.000
_cell.angle_alpha   90.00
_cell.angle_beta   90.00
_cell.angle_gamma   90.00
#
_symmetry.space_group_name_H-M   'P 1'
#
loop_
_entity.id
_entity.type
_entity.pdbx_description
1 polymer ?
#
loop_
_entity_poly.entity_id
_entity_poly.type
_entity_poly.pdbx_seq_one_letter_code
_entity_poly.pdbx_strand_id
1 'polypeptide(L)'
;MARPLPHTRLPRPAQSFPSASPASGPPLTCSNPPVTASPNLLPLGLPFEFTPVEGKIGDLSDLALLRPRSPDEATVVHWTQHCLYDVTGSDLAAARVFRSIHPCLLTVVEQDLGHGSDFLARFVEALHYYSALFDALGDGGGEGGGEDERWEVERGVLGGEIRNIVAVGGPKRTGEVRVESWGEELRRVGFRPVSLAGSPAAQASLLLGMVPWKGYTLVEESGRLKLGWKDLSLLTASAWRPSEVRAGDVEGNMEDVEWDRSDRVSL
;
A
#
# COMPACT_ATOMS: atom_id res chain seq x y z
N MET A 1 2.72 71.54 -0.07
CA MET A 1 4.08 70.97 -0.24
C MET A 1 4.12 69.65 0.54
N ALA A 2 3.90 68.52 -0.13
CA ALA A 2 3.98 67.20 0.48
C ALA A 2 5.39 66.63 0.26
N ARG A 3 6.06 66.20 1.33
CA ARG A 3 7.34 65.48 1.28
C ARG A 3 7.09 64.04 0.80
N PRO A 4 7.89 63.49 -0.12
CA PRO A 4 7.78 62.09 -0.50
C PRO A 4 8.43 61.19 0.56
N LEU A 5 7.80 60.05 0.84
CA LEU A 5 8.34 58.96 1.68
C LEU A 5 9.30 58.07 0.85
N PRO A 6 10.28 57.40 1.48
CA PRO A 6 11.33 56.67 0.78
C PRO A 6 10.83 55.36 0.17
N HIS A 7 11.31 55.05 -1.03
CA HIS A 7 11.05 53.79 -1.73
C HIS A 7 11.79 52.62 -1.06
N THR A 8 11.06 51.73 -0.39
CA THR A 8 11.58 50.43 0.02
C THR A 8 11.60 49.49 -1.20
N ARG A 9 12.80 49.15 -1.70
CA ARG A 9 12.97 48.11 -2.72
C ARG A 9 12.66 46.75 -2.10
N LEU A 10 11.67 46.06 -2.64
CA LEU A 10 11.46 44.63 -2.38
C LEU A 10 12.62 43.83 -3.00
N PRO A 11 13.20 42.85 -2.29
CA PRO A 11 14.19 41.96 -2.89
C PRO A 11 13.50 41.05 -3.91
N ARG A 12 14.08 40.93 -5.11
CA ARG A 12 13.70 39.92 -6.11
C ARG A 12 14.09 38.54 -5.56
N PRO A 13 13.23 37.51 -5.58
CA PRO A 13 13.69 36.15 -5.45
C PRO A 13 14.28 35.72 -6.79
N ALA A 14 15.61 35.81 -6.90
CA ALA A 14 16.36 35.02 -7.87
C ALA A 14 16.70 33.69 -7.20
N GLN A 15 15.82 32.70 -7.35
CA GLN A 15 16.20 31.30 -7.20
C GLN A 15 15.74 30.58 -8.47
N SER A 16 16.70 30.32 -9.34
CA SER A 16 16.59 29.34 -10.40
C SER A 16 16.19 28.00 -9.78
N PHE A 17 15.03 27.47 -10.17
CA PHE A 17 14.68 26.09 -9.86
C PHE A 17 15.71 25.16 -10.51
N PRO A 18 16.39 24.28 -9.77
CA PRO A 18 17.15 23.22 -10.40
C PRO A 18 16.17 22.30 -11.16
N SER A 19 16.53 22.01 -12.41
CA SER A 19 15.97 20.92 -13.21
C SER A 19 15.78 19.67 -12.34
N ALA A 20 14.58 19.09 -12.37
CA ALA A 20 14.26 17.87 -11.64
C ALA A 20 15.11 16.71 -12.17
N SER A 21 16.25 16.47 -11.52
CA SER A 21 17.00 15.23 -11.64
C SER A 21 16.13 14.08 -11.10
N PRO A 22 16.15 12.88 -11.71
CA PRO A 22 15.49 11.72 -11.15
C PRO A 22 16.05 11.49 -9.75
N ALA A 23 15.17 11.44 -8.76
CA ALA A 23 15.55 11.38 -7.36
C ALA A 23 16.26 10.05 -7.07
N SER A 24 17.60 10.09 -7.05
CA SER A 24 18.38 9.16 -6.23
C SER A 24 18.30 9.67 -4.79
N GLY A 25 17.16 9.45 -4.14
CA GLY A 25 17.17 9.44 -2.67
C GLY A 25 18.16 8.37 -2.19
N PRO A 26 18.81 8.54 -1.04
CA PRO A 26 19.59 7.44 -0.48
C PRO A 26 18.67 6.22 -0.37
N PRO A 27 19.12 5.01 -0.77
CA PRO A 27 18.36 3.82 -0.45
C PRO A 27 18.12 3.85 1.06
N LEU A 28 16.88 3.63 1.48
CA LEU A 28 16.63 3.20 2.86
C LEU A 28 17.33 1.84 2.95
N THR A 29 18.59 1.89 3.36
CA THR A 29 19.35 0.69 3.67
C THR A 29 18.56 -0.05 4.73
N CYS A 30 18.48 -1.38 4.63
CA CYS A 30 18.11 -2.25 5.75
C CYS A 30 19.21 -2.20 6.83
N SER A 31 19.56 -0.98 7.29
CA SER A 31 20.64 -0.68 8.22
C SER A 31 20.10 -0.25 9.58
N ASN A 32 18.83 -0.54 9.88
CA ASN A 32 18.55 -0.87 11.26
C ASN A 32 19.25 -2.21 11.48
N PRO A 33 20.26 -2.30 12.39
CA PRO A 33 20.69 -3.62 12.82
C PRO A 33 19.43 -4.35 13.27
N PRO A 34 19.21 -5.63 12.89
CA PRO A 34 18.11 -6.36 13.45
C PRO A 34 18.24 -6.19 14.97
N VAL A 35 17.18 -5.72 15.63
CA VAL A 35 16.97 -5.98 17.05
C VAL A 35 17.43 -7.40 17.21
N THR A 36 18.55 -7.60 17.92
CA THR A 36 19.33 -8.83 17.84
C THR A 36 18.34 -9.95 18.07
N ALA A 37 17.99 -10.64 16.98
CA ALA A 37 17.09 -11.78 17.05
C ALA A 37 17.96 -12.87 17.67
N SER A 38 18.09 -12.77 18.99
CA SER A 38 18.50 -13.87 19.83
C SER A 38 17.65 -15.07 19.39
N PRO A 39 18.21 -16.28 19.34
CA PRO A 39 17.60 -17.43 18.68
C PRO A 39 16.29 -17.92 19.30
N ASN A 40 15.64 -17.15 20.18
CA ASN A 40 14.35 -17.44 20.77
C ASN A 40 13.59 -16.13 21.04
N LEU A 41 12.32 -16.05 20.60
CA LEU A 41 11.28 -15.27 21.25
C LEU A 41 11.00 -15.87 22.64
N LEU A 42 12.00 -15.79 23.53
CA LEU A 42 12.11 -16.50 24.81
C LEU A 42 10.90 -16.42 25.76
N PRO A 43 10.02 -15.41 25.77
CA PRO A 43 8.84 -15.43 26.65
C PRO A 43 7.76 -16.46 26.24
N LEU A 44 7.68 -16.82 24.96
CA LEU A 44 6.60 -17.66 24.42
C LEU A 44 7.03 -19.09 24.09
N GLY A 45 8.35 -19.36 24.04
CA GLY A 45 8.88 -20.69 23.71
C GLY A 45 8.59 -21.15 22.28
N LEU A 46 8.31 -20.21 21.37
CA LEU A 46 7.99 -20.51 19.97
C LEU A 46 9.27 -20.59 19.12
N PRO A 47 9.50 -21.70 18.38
CA PRO A 47 10.53 -21.76 17.36
C PRO A 47 10.28 -20.68 16.30
N PHE A 48 11.29 -19.85 16.03
CA PHE A 48 11.17 -18.70 15.13
C PHE A 48 12.41 -18.55 14.26
N GLU A 49 12.19 -18.22 12.99
CA GLU A 49 13.22 -17.95 12.00
C GLU A 49 12.83 -16.70 11.21
N PHE A 50 13.81 -15.85 10.89
CA PHE A 50 13.60 -14.66 10.08
C PHE A 50 14.60 -14.61 8.93
N THR A 51 14.09 -14.46 7.71
CA THR A 51 14.89 -14.39 6.49
C THR A 51 14.62 -13.06 5.80
N PRO A 52 15.57 -12.11 5.79
CA PRO A 52 15.40 -10.85 5.06
C PRO A 52 15.48 -11.09 3.56
N VAL A 53 14.63 -10.39 2.80
CA VAL A 53 14.67 -10.36 1.34
C VAL A 53 14.78 -8.90 0.91
N GLU A 54 15.84 -8.58 0.16
CA GLU A 54 16.06 -7.25 -0.37
C GLU A 54 15.44 -7.15 -1.78
N GLY A 55 14.67 -6.08 -2.01
CA GLY A 55 14.05 -5.79 -3.31
C GLY A 55 12.56 -5.56 -3.22
N LYS A 56 11.98 -5.17 -4.35
CA LYS A 56 10.53 -5.00 -4.50
C LYS A 56 9.92 -6.32 -4.94
N ILE A 57 8.77 -6.67 -4.38
CA ILE A 57 8.17 -8.00 -4.59
C ILE A 57 7.88 -8.32 -6.07
N GLY A 58 7.54 -7.31 -6.89
CA GLY A 58 7.31 -7.48 -8.33
C GLY A 58 8.58 -7.60 -9.17
N ASP A 59 9.74 -7.25 -8.62
CA ASP A 59 11.03 -7.28 -9.31
C ASP A 59 11.85 -8.53 -8.93
N LEU A 60 11.37 -9.35 -8.00
CA LEU A 60 12.07 -10.57 -7.57
C LEU A 60 12.04 -11.64 -8.67
N SER A 61 13.23 -12.10 -9.06
CA SER A 61 13.40 -13.19 -10.02
C SER A 61 13.42 -14.57 -9.36
N ASP A 62 13.97 -14.66 -8.14
CA ASP A 62 13.99 -15.89 -7.34
C ASP A 62 12.95 -15.81 -6.20
N LEU A 63 11.98 -16.72 -6.25
CA LEU A 63 10.90 -16.84 -5.27
C LEU A 63 11.08 -18.06 -4.35
N ALA A 64 12.21 -18.78 -4.45
CA ALA A 64 12.45 -19.98 -3.66
C ALA A 64 12.41 -19.70 -2.15
N LEU A 65 12.89 -18.53 -1.74
CA LEU A 65 12.87 -18.08 -0.34
C LEU A 65 11.47 -17.75 0.19
N LEU A 66 10.50 -17.52 -0.69
CA LEU A 66 9.13 -17.14 -0.33
C LEU A 66 8.16 -18.32 -0.35
N ARG A 67 8.58 -19.46 -0.91
CA ARG A 67 7.74 -20.65 -1.00
C ARG A 67 7.86 -21.48 0.28
N PRO A 68 6.77 -22.13 0.71
CA PRO A 68 6.82 -23.05 1.84
C PRO A 68 7.84 -24.17 1.58
N ARG A 69 8.59 -24.53 2.62
CA ARG A 69 9.66 -25.55 2.57
C ARG A 69 9.10 -26.97 2.72
N SER A 70 7.90 -27.09 3.26
CA SER A 70 7.19 -28.36 3.45
C SER A 70 5.71 -28.21 3.10
N PRO A 71 5.02 -29.31 2.71
CA PRO A 71 3.58 -29.28 2.42
C PRO A 71 2.70 -28.87 3.61
N ASP A 72 3.19 -29.05 4.84
CA ASP A 72 2.46 -28.74 6.07
C ASP A 72 2.62 -27.27 6.51
N GLU A 73 3.48 -26.51 5.82
CA GLU A 73 3.74 -25.10 6.12
C GLU A 73 2.64 -24.22 5.52
N ALA A 74 1.93 -23.50 6.38
CA ALA A 74 0.92 -22.53 5.96
C ALA A 74 1.57 -21.17 5.64
N THR A 75 1.49 -20.74 4.39
CA THR A 75 2.00 -19.43 3.97
C THR A 75 0.93 -18.35 4.08
N VAL A 76 1.20 -17.28 4.83
CA VAL A 76 0.34 -16.09 4.91
C VAL A 76 1.11 -14.90 4.35
N VAL A 77 0.44 -14.12 3.49
CA VAL A 77 0.98 -12.86 2.97
C VAL A 77 0.27 -11.71 3.66
N HIS A 78 1.05 -10.74 4.12
CA HIS A 78 0.53 -9.48 4.62
C HIS A 78 1.16 -8.34 3.81
N TRP A 79 0.33 -7.42 3.35
CA TRP A 79 0.77 -6.24 2.64
C TRP A 79 0.02 -5.00 3.13
N THR A 80 0.75 -3.95 3.46
CA THR A 80 0.21 -2.63 3.76
C THR A 80 0.67 -1.67 2.67
N GLN A 81 -0.27 -1.11 1.93
CA GLN A 81 -0.03 -0.14 0.88
C GLN A 81 0.13 1.25 1.49
N HIS A 82 1.12 1.99 0.98
CA HIS A 82 1.44 3.35 1.40
C HIS A 82 2.04 4.14 0.23
N CYS A 83 2.14 5.46 0.37
CA CYS A 83 2.67 6.37 -0.64
C CYS A 83 4.10 6.87 -0.32
N LEU A 84 4.75 6.33 0.72
CA LEU A 84 6.09 6.78 1.15
C LEU A 84 7.23 6.34 0.21
N TYR A 85 7.17 5.13 -0.32
CA TYR A 85 8.08 4.60 -1.34
C TYR A 85 7.40 3.47 -2.10
N ASP A 86 7.97 3.10 -3.25
CA ASP A 86 7.47 2.03 -4.09
C ASP A 86 7.88 0.66 -3.55
N VAL A 87 6.90 -0.11 -3.08
CA VAL A 87 7.07 -1.44 -2.46
C VAL A 87 6.99 -2.57 -3.49
N THR A 88 6.12 -2.41 -4.49
CA THR A 88 5.75 -3.49 -5.41
C THR A 88 6.60 -3.48 -6.66
N GLY A 89 7.10 -2.31 -7.08
CA GLY A 89 7.52 -2.14 -8.47
C GLY A 89 6.30 -2.35 -9.34
N SER A 90 6.41 -3.30 -10.29
CA SER A 90 5.29 -3.73 -11.11
C SER A 90 4.17 -4.37 -10.28
N ASP A 91 3.01 -3.70 -10.20
CA ASP A 91 1.83 -4.22 -9.47
C ASP A 91 1.35 -5.55 -10.04
N LEU A 92 1.35 -5.68 -11.37
CA LEU A 92 0.93 -6.91 -12.04
C LEU A 92 1.90 -8.06 -11.75
N ALA A 93 3.21 -7.79 -11.69
CA ALA A 93 4.18 -8.81 -11.30
C ALA A 93 4.00 -9.22 -9.83
N ALA A 94 3.81 -8.24 -8.93
CA ALA A 94 3.53 -8.50 -7.51
C ALA A 94 2.29 -9.38 -7.31
N ALA A 95 1.18 -9.08 -8.01
CA ALA A 95 -0.04 -9.89 -7.96
C ALA A 95 0.21 -11.35 -8.39
N ARG A 96 1.03 -11.57 -9.43
CA ARG A 96 1.42 -12.91 -9.87
C ARG A 96 2.30 -13.62 -8.85
N VAL A 97 3.24 -12.90 -8.23
CA VAL A 97 4.10 -13.44 -7.17
C VAL A 97 3.25 -13.92 -6.00
N PHE A 98 2.29 -13.11 -5.53
CA PHE A 98 1.36 -13.50 -4.46
C PHE A 98 0.63 -14.80 -4.77
N ARG A 99 0.20 -15.03 -6.02
CA ARG A 99 -0.42 -16.30 -6.41
C ARG A 99 0.59 -17.46 -6.43
N SER A 100 1.79 -17.23 -6.94
CA SER A 100 2.81 -18.26 -7.20
C SER A 100 3.46 -18.86 -5.94
N ILE A 101 3.37 -18.16 -4.81
CA ILE A 101 3.87 -18.65 -3.51
C ILE A 101 2.82 -19.45 -2.73
N HIS A 102 1.65 -19.68 -3.34
CA HIS A 102 0.57 -20.52 -2.81
C HIS A 102 0.12 -20.17 -1.38
N PRO A 103 -0.18 -18.89 -1.08
CA PRO A 103 -0.57 -18.51 0.26
C PRO A 103 -1.94 -19.07 0.61
N CYS A 104 -2.14 -19.52 1.85
CA CYS A 104 -3.48 -19.89 2.34
C CYS A 104 -4.34 -18.65 2.62
N LEU A 105 -3.72 -17.52 2.95
CA LEU A 105 -4.36 -16.24 3.22
C LEU A 105 -3.46 -15.09 2.78
N LEU A 106 -4.07 -14.09 2.13
CA LEU A 106 -3.48 -12.79 1.84
C LEU A 106 -4.30 -11.72 2.56
N THR A 107 -3.64 -10.87 3.32
CA THR A 107 -4.25 -9.70 3.98
C THR A 107 -3.67 -8.44 3.38
N VAL A 108 -4.54 -7.49 3.05
CA VAL A 108 -4.17 -6.22 2.45
C VAL A 108 -4.77 -5.08 3.25
N VAL A 109 -3.97 -4.08 3.59
CA VAL A 109 -4.41 -2.79 4.14
C VAL A 109 -4.06 -1.71 3.13
N GLU A 110 -5.06 -1.03 2.61
CA GLU A 110 -4.93 0.00 1.57
C GLU A 110 -5.22 1.38 2.14
N GLN A 111 -4.45 2.39 1.75
CA GLN A 111 -4.85 3.79 1.92
C GLN A 111 -6.05 4.04 1.02
N ASP A 112 -7.17 4.50 1.60
CA ASP A 112 -8.38 4.87 0.86
C ASP A 112 -8.22 6.25 0.22
N LEU A 113 -7.15 6.36 -0.57
CA LEU A 113 -6.76 7.52 -1.34
C LEU A 113 -6.92 7.15 -2.81
N GLY A 114 -7.79 7.88 -3.51
CA GLY A 114 -7.95 7.71 -4.94
C GLY A 114 -6.62 7.96 -5.67
N HIS A 115 -6.40 7.17 -6.73
CA HIS A 115 -5.20 7.27 -7.55
C HIS A 115 -5.54 7.96 -8.88
N GLY A 116 -6.29 9.08 -8.80
CA GLY A 116 -6.81 9.81 -9.95
C GLY A 116 -5.84 9.87 -11.15
N SER A 117 -6.40 9.75 -12.36
CA SER A 117 -5.61 9.65 -13.59
C SER A 117 -4.77 10.92 -13.85
N ASP A 118 -5.28 12.09 -13.47
CA ASP A 118 -4.58 13.37 -13.59
C ASP A 118 -4.04 13.92 -12.26
N PHE A 119 -3.19 14.96 -12.35
CA PHE A 119 -2.59 15.60 -11.19
C PHE A 119 -3.62 16.28 -10.29
N LEU A 120 -4.62 16.93 -10.86
CA LEU A 120 -5.57 17.75 -10.10
C LEU A 120 -6.46 16.87 -9.22
N ALA A 121 -6.95 15.75 -9.77
CA ALA A 121 -7.70 14.75 -9.03
C ALA A 121 -6.89 14.21 -7.85
N ARG A 122 -5.64 13.76 -8.09
CA ARG A 122 -4.75 13.28 -7.02
C ARG A 122 -4.48 14.34 -5.96
N PHE A 123 -4.27 15.59 -6.37
CA PHE A 123 -4.00 16.69 -5.45
C PHE A 123 -5.21 16.97 -4.54
N VAL A 124 -6.42 17.03 -5.11
CA VAL A 124 -7.65 17.31 -4.36
C VAL A 124 -7.99 16.15 -3.40
N GLU A 125 -7.87 14.90 -3.85
CA GLU A 125 -8.08 13.72 -3.00
C GLU A 125 -7.06 13.68 -1.85
N ALA A 126 -5.78 13.90 -2.15
CA ALA A 126 -4.74 13.96 -1.13
C ALA A 126 -4.97 15.10 -0.14
N LEU A 127 -5.42 16.27 -0.61
CA LEU A 127 -5.71 17.39 0.28
C LEU A 127 -6.77 17.01 1.32
N HIS A 128 -7.88 16.39 0.92
CA HIS A 128 -8.91 15.94 1.87
C HIS A 128 -8.38 14.85 2.80
N TYR A 129 -7.72 13.84 2.25
CA TYR A 129 -7.19 12.70 2.99
C TYR A 129 -6.18 13.12 4.07
N TYR A 130 -5.16 13.91 3.70
CA TYR A 130 -4.16 14.36 4.66
C TYR A 130 -4.74 15.39 5.63
N SER A 131 -5.66 16.27 5.21
CA SER A 131 -6.33 17.18 6.16
C SER A 131 -7.01 16.39 7.30
N ALA A 132 -7.66 15.27 6.98
CA ALA A 132 -8.24 14.38 7.98
C ALA A 132 -7.18 13.72 8.88
N LEU A 133 -6.05 13.26 8.32
CA LEU A 133 -4.95 12.70 9.12
C LEU A 133 -4.29 13.73 10.06
N PHE A 134 -4.05 14.95 9.59
CA PHE A 134 -3.50 16.03 10.41
C PHE A 134 -4.47 16.41 11.55
N ASP A 135 -5.78 16.43 11.28
CA ASP A 135 -6.82 16.64 12.28
C ASP A 135 -6.88 15.48 13.30
N ALA A 136 -6.80 14.22 12.82
CA ALA A 136 -6.78 13.03 13.67
C ALA A 136 -5.55 12.98 14.60
N LEU A 137 -4.36 13.29 14.09
CA LEU A 137 -3.14 13.39 14.89
C LEU A 137 -3.25 14.52 15.92
N GLY A 138 -3.93 15.62 15.56
CA GLY A 138 -4.19 16.72 16.48
C GLY A 138 -5.16 16.41 17.61
N ASP A 139 -6.11 15.48 17.40
CA ASP A 139 -6.99 15.00 18.48
C ASP A 139 -6.30 13.98 19.39
N GLY A 140 -5.41 13.13 18.82
CA GLY A 140 -4.70 12.09 19.56
C GLY A 140 -3.55 12.61 20.45
N GLY A 141 -3.00 13.78 20.15
CA GLY A 141 -2.01 14.47 20.99
C GLY A 141 -2.68 15.14 22.19
N GLY A 142 -2.83 14.42 23.30
CA GLY A 142 -3.40 14.97 24.53
C GLY A 142 -2.68 16.23 25.04
N GLU A 143 -3.30 16.93 25.99
CA GLU A 143 -2.69 18.10 26.65
C GLU A 143 -1.41 17.70 27.42
N GLY A 144 -0.24 17.90 26.81
CA GLY A 144 1.03 17.94 27.54
C GLY A 144 2.15 16.97 27.13
N GLY A 145 2.06 16.24 26.01
CA GLY A 145 3.17 15.45 25.50
C GLY A 145 2.87 14.85 24.13
N GLY A 146 3.88 14.79 23.25
CA GLY A 146 3.72 14.22 21.91
C GLY A 146 3.95 15.19 20.73
N GLU A 147 4.25 16.48 20.98
CA GLU A 147 4.40 17.47 19.89
C GLU A 147 5.60 17.15 18.99
N ASP A 148 6.71 16.69 19.58
CA ASP A 148 7.90 16.28 18.82
C ASP A 148 7.62 15.01 18.01
N GLU A 149 6.98 13.99 18.61
CA GLU A 149 6.60 12.77 17.89
C GLU A 149 5.61 13.07 16.76
N ARG A 150 4.63 13.94 17.01
CA ARG A 150 3.68 14.41 16.01
C ARG A 150 4.39 15.11 14.87
N TRP A 151 5.30 16.03 15.18
CA TRP A 151 6.09 16.75 14.18
C TRP A 151 6.92 15.81 13.30
N GLU A 152 7.56 14.80 13.90
CA GLU A 152 8.32 13.79 13.16
C GLU A 152 7.43 12.97 12.23
N VAL A 153 6.23 12.57 12.68
CA VAL A 153 5.25 11.86 11.84
C VAL A 153 4.75 12.76 10.70
N GLU A 154 4.36 13.98 11.01
CA GLU A 154 3.82 14.94 10.03
C GLU A 154 4.86 15.29 8.95
N ARG A 155 6.12 15.51 9.32
CA ARG A 155 7.17 15.90 8.37
C ARG A 155 7.83 14.73 7.66
N GLY A 156 8.16 13.69 8.43
CA GLY A 156 8.91 12.54 7.97
C GLY A 156 8.04 11.62 7.12
N VAL A 157 6.87 11.26 7.65
CA VAL A 157 5.96 10.29 7.03
C VAL A 157 4.99 11.02 6.10
N LEU A 158 4.04 11.79 6.64
CA LEU A 158 2.95 12.38 5.84
C LEU A 158 3.50 13.34 4.78
N GLY A 159 4.45 14.20 5.16
CA GLY A 159 5.13 15.10 4.23
C GLY A 159 5.90 14.35 3.14
N GLY A 160 6.43 13.17 3.43
CA GLY A 160 7.06 12.28 2.44
C GLY A 160 6.06 11.76 1.42
N GLU A 161 4.93 11.23 1.89
CA GLU A 161 3.87 10.72 1.03
C GLU A 161 3.26 11.82 0.15
N ILE A 162 2.94 12.98 0.73
CA ILE A 162 2.41 14.15 0.00
C ILE A 162 3.36 14.54 -1.14
N ARG A 163 4.67 14.63 -0.86
CA ARG A 163 5.68 14.96 -1.87
C ARG A 163 5.66 13.97 -3.04
N ASN A 164 5.50 12.67 -2.76
CA ASN A 164 5.44 11.66 -3.80
C ASN A 164 4.13 11.71 -4.60
N ILE A 165 3.00 11.97 -3.96
CA ILE A 165 1.69 12.05 -4.64
C ILE A 165 1.65 13.22 -5.63
N VAL A 166 2.15 14.39 -5.22
CA VAL A 166 2.16 15.61 -6.06
C VAL A 166 3.31 15.63 -7.08
N ALA A 167 4.24 14.68 -7.01
CA ALA A 167 5.34 14.60 -7.96
C ALA A 167 4.86 14.16 -9.36
N VAL A 168 5.66 14.53 -10.37
CA VAL A 168 5.51 14.00 -11.73
C VAL A 168 5.68 12.47 -11.69
N GLY A 169 4.73 11.73 -12.26
CA GLY A 169 4.68 10.26 -12.19
C GLY A 169 3.91 9.69 -10.98
N GLY A 170 3.39 10.55 -10.10
CA GLY A 170 2.61 10.15 -8.91
C GLY A 170 3.42 9.36 -7.88
N PRO A 171 2.76 8.70 -6.90
CA PRO A 171 3.40 8.12 -5.72
C PRO A 171 4.65 7.26 -5.96
N LYS A 172 4.63 6.39 -6.97
CA LYS A 172 5.75 5.51 -7.31
C LYS A 172 6.87 6.21 -8.08
N ARG A 173 6.56 7.27 -8.81
CA ARG A 173 7.51 8.02 -9.66
C ARG A 173 8.22 7.18 -10.74
N THR A 174 7.76 5.96 -11.01
CA THR A 174 8.36 5.01 -11.97
C THR A 174 7.72 5.04 -13.37
N GLY A 175 6.55 5.68 -13.52
CA GLY A 175 5.77 5.63 -14.77
C GLY A 175 5.09 4.28 -15.04
N GLU A 176 5.23 3.32 -14.13
CA GLU A 176 4.55 2.02 -14.23
C GLU A 176 3.04 2.18 -14.13
N VAL A 177 2.34 1.35 -14.91
CA VAL A 177 0.89 1.21 -14.83
C VAL A 177 0.54 0.66 -13.45
N ARG A 178 -0.28 1.41 -12.72
CA ARG A 178 -0.78 0.99 -11.42
C ARG A 178 -2.04 0.16 -11.56
N VAL A 179 -2.24 -0.74 -10.62
CA VAL A 179 -3.53 -1.39 -10.42
C VAL A 179 -4.49 -0.37 -9.78
N GLU A 180 -5.58 -0.05 -10.46
CA GLU A 180 -6.60 0.90 -9.96
C GLU A 180 -7.41 0.31 -8.80
N SER A 181 -7.64 -1.01 -8.83
CA SER A 181 -8.40 -1.74 -7.82
C SER A 181 -7.72 -3.07 -7.52
N TRP A 182 -6.99 -3.15 -6.41
CA TRP A 182 -6.36 -4.40 -5.97
C TRP A 182 -7.37 -5.50 -5.75
N GLY A 183 -8.58 -5.16 -5.30
CA GLY A 183 -9.64 -6.15 -5.16
C GLY A 183 -10.05 -6.79 -6.49
N GLU A 184 -10.02 -6.06 -7.60
CA GLU A 184 -10.29 -6.64 -8.93
C GLU A 184 -9.10 -7.43 -9.45
N GLU A 185 -7.88 -6.91 -9.31
CA GLU A 185 -6.67 -7.60 -9.76
C GLU A 185 -6.46 -8.90 -8.99
N LEU A 186 -6.67 -8.92 -7.67
CA LEU A 186 -6.59 -10.13 -6.86
C LEU A 186 -7.61 -11.19 -7.30
N ARG A 187 -8.84 -10.78 -7.66
CA ARG A 187 -9.82 -11.71 -8.26
C ARG A 187 -9.34 -12.26 -9.58
N ARG A 188 -8.79 -11.38 -10.43
CA ARG A 188 -8.24 -11.75 -11.74
C ARG A 188 -7.09 -12.77 -11.64
N VAL A 189 -6.21 -12.64 -10.64
CA VAL A 189 -5.11 -13.61 -10.41
C VAL A 189 -5.54 -14.82 -9.55
N GLY A 190 -6.84 -15.01 -9.33
CA GLY A 190 -7.40 -16.23 -8.76
C GLY A 190 -7.57 -16.23 -7.24
N PHE A 191 -7.73 -15.08 -6.60
CA PHE A 191 -8.16 -14.99 -5.21
C PHE A 191 -9.66 -14.72 -5.10
N ARG A 192 -10.24 -15.09 -3.96
CA ARG A 192 -11.61 -14.73 -3.59
C ARG A 192 -11.60 -14.00 -2.24
N PRO A 193 -12.46 -12.99 -2.05
CA PRO A 193 -12.51 -12.25 -0.80
C PRO A 193 -12.96 -13.16 0.35
N VAL A 194 -12.42 -12.89 1.53
CA VAL A 194 -12.81 -13.47 2.82
C VAL A 194 -13.37 -12.32 3.66
N SER A 195 -14.58 -12.51 4.19
CA SER A 195 -15.20 -11.49 5.03
C SER A 195 -14.42 -11.31 6.32
N LEU A 196 -14.12 -10.06 6.66
CA LEU A 196 -13.59 -9.64 7.96
C LEU A 196 -14.68 -9.38 9.00
N ALA A 197 -15.94 -9.65 8.66
CA ALA A 197 -17.05 -9.61 9.60
C ALA A 197 -16.84 -10.54 10.79
N GLY A 198 -17.43 -10.21 11.94
CA GLY A 198 -17.36 -11.03 13.14
C GLY A 198 -16.13 -10.72 13.99
N SER A 199 -15.26 -11.70 14.24
CA SER A 199 -14.17 -11.53 15.22
C SER A 199 -13.14 -10.44 14.86
N PRO A 200 -12.71 -10.27 13.59
CA PRO A 200 -11.78 -9.19 13.26
C PRO A 200 -12.42 -7.82 13.46
N ALA A 201 -13.67 -7.65 13.01
CA ALA A 201 -14.45 -6.43 13.21
C ALA A 201 -14.58 -6.10 14.72
N ALA A 202 -14.96 -7.10 15.53
CA ALA A 202 -15.10 -6.93 16.98
C ALA A 202 -13.78 -6.55 17.66
N GLN A 203 -12.65 -7.14 17.24
CA GLN A 203 -11.32 -6.78 17.73
C GLN A 203 -10.94 -5.35 17.35
N ALA A 204 -11.19 -4.93 16.11
CA ALA A 204 -10.95 -3.57 15.67
C ALA A 204 -11.83 -2.56 16.42
N SER A 205 -13.11 -2.86 16.64
CA SER A 205 -14.01 -2.04 17.46
C SER A 205 -13.53 -1.93 18.90
N LEU A 206 -13.03 -3.02 19.49
CA LEU A 206 -12.47 -3.00 20.84
C LEU A 206 -11.25 -2.09 20.92
N LEU A 207 -10.30 -2.20 19.98
CA LEU A 207 -9.10 -1.35 19.93
C LEU A 207 -9.46 0.14 19.84
N LEU A 208 -10.46 0.50 19.03
CA LEU A 208 -10.96 1.87 18.96
C LEU A 208 -11.66 2.30 20.26
N GLY A 209 -12.29 1.38 20.98
CA GLY A 209 -12.92 1.67 22.27
C GLY A 209 -11.94 1.82 23.44
N MET A 210 -10.67 1.40 23.30
CA MET A 210 -9.68 1.42 24.39
C MET A 210 -9.18 2.83 24.74
N VAL A 211 -9.30 3.78 23.82
CA VAL A 211 -8.87 5.17 23.99
C VAL A 211 -10.04 6.06 23.55
N PRO A 212 -10.34 7.16 24.25
CA PRO A 212 -11.47 8.02 23.94
C PRO A 212 -11.18 8.93 22.73
N TRP A 213 -10.91 8.34 21.57
CA TRP A 213 -10.75 9.07 20.32
C TRP A 213 -12.05 9.79 19.95
N LYS A 214 -11.99 11.04 19.47
CA LYS A 214 -13.22 11.81 19.19
C LYS A 214 -13.75 11.66 17.77
N GLY A 215 -12.93 11.17 16.83
CA GLY A 215 -13.30 11.17 15.40
C GLY A 215 -13.07 9.86 14.64
N TYR A 216 -12.42 8.86 15.22
CA TYR A 216 -12.22 7.59 14.52
C TYR A 216 -13.54 6.81 14.38
N THR A 217 -13.76 6.26 13.19
CA THR A 217 -14.92 5.45 12.83
C THR A 217 -14.46 4.13 12.24
N LEU A 218 -15.24 3.07 12.45
CA LEU A 218 -15.02 1.77 11.82
C LEU A 218 -16.30 1.35 11.10
N VAL A 219 -16.19 1.12 9.80
CA VAL A 219 -17.30 0.70 8.95
C VAL A 219 -16.98 -0.66 8.35
N GLU A 220 -17.88 -1.62 8.52
CA GLU A 220 -17.84 -2.87 7.77
C GLU A 220 -18.59 -2.68 6.44
N GLU A 221 -17.90 -2.89 5.32
CA GLU A 221 -18.49 -2.73 3.99
C GLU A 221 -18.00 -3.83 3.06
N SER A 222 -18.93 -4.59 2.46
CA SER A 222 -18.61 -5.65 1.48
C SER A 222 -17.59 -6.68 1.99
N GLY A 223 -17.64 -7.01 3.29
CA GLY A 223 -16.71 -7.93 3.95
C GLY A 223 -15.31 -7.35 4.21
N ARG A 224 -15.13 -6.04 4.05
CA ARG A 224 -13.90 -5.28 4.38
C ARG A 224 -14.14 -4.43 5.62
N LEU A 225 -13.06 -4.00 6.26
CA LEU A 225 -13.11 -3.05 7.37
C LEU A 225 -12.48 -1.73 6.94
N LYS A 226 -13.23 -0.64 7.09
CA LYS A 226 -12.79 0.71 6.79
C LYS A 226 -12.60 1.49 8.07
N LEU A 227 -11.37 1.91 8.33
CA LEU A 227 -11.05 2.88 9.38
C LEU A 227 -11.18 4.28 8.77
N GLY A 228 -11.98 5.15 9.39
CA GLY A 228 -12.17 6.52 8.95
C GLY A 228 -11.97 7.54 10.06
N TRP A 229 -11.93 8.82 9.68
CA TRP A 229 -11.91 9.98 10.56
C TRP A 229 -13.04 10.94 10.17
N LYS A 230 -13.99 11.19 11.09
CA LYS A 230 -15.18 12.03 10.84
C LYS A 230 -15.88 11.67 9.52
N ASP A 231 -16.14 10.37 9.35
CA ASP A 231 -16.76 9.74 8.18
C ASP A 231 -15.92 9.75 6.88
N LEU A 232 -14.74 10.35 6.87
CA LEU A 232 -13.78 10.21 5.77
C LEU A 232 -12.99 8.91 5.94
N SER A 233 -13.10 8.00 4.98
CA SER A 233 -12.35 6.74 4.99
C SER A 233 -10.85 6.97 4.80
N LEU A 234 -10.03 6.33 5.65
CA LEU A 234 -8.57 6.47 5.67
C LEU A 234 -7.88 5.17 5.25
N LEU A 235 -8.24 4.05 5.87
CA LEU A 235 -7.63 2.75 5.58
C LEU A 235 -8.71 1.71 5.34
N THR A 236 -8.53 0.89 4.31
CA THR A 236 -9.38 -0.27 4.05
C THR A 236 -8.58 -1.56 4.25
N ALA A 237 -8.98 -2.38 5.21
CA ALA A 237 -8.45 -3.72 5.41
C ALA A 237 -9.33 -4.76 4.67
N SER A 238 -8.68 -5.70 4.00
CA SER A 238 -9.32 -6.81 3.28
C SER A 238 -8.54 -8.11 3.41
N ALA A 239 -9.23 -9.24 3.31
CA ALA A 239 -8.63 -10.57 3.34
C ALA A 239 -9.05 -11.38 2.11
N TRP A 240 -8.16 -12.25 1.66
CA TRP A 240 -8.26 -12.97 0.41
C TRP A 240 -7.70 -14.38 0.58
N ARG A 241 -8.34 -15.36 -0.05
CA ARG A 241 -7.83 -16.75 -0.11
C ARG A 241 -7.76 -17.22 -1.55
N PRO A 242 -6.89 -18.19 -1.88
CA PRO A 242 -6.89 -18.83 -3.19
C PRO A 242 -8.29 -19.30 -3.57
N SER A 243 -8.71 -18.99 -4.79
CA SER A 243 -9.79 -19.73 -5.43
C SER A 243 -9.28 -21.12 -5.78
N GLU A 244 -10.06 -22.13 -5.42
CA GLU A 244 -9.84 -23.49 -5.90
C GLU A 244 -10.31 -23.50 -7.35
N VAL A 245 -9.39 -23.68 -8.30
CA VAL A 245 -9.78 -24.01 -9.66
C VAL A 245 -10.23 -25.46 -9.59
N ARG A 246 -11.55 -25.69 -9.64
CA ARG A 246 -12.05 -27.04 -9.84
C ARG A 246 -11.57 -27.49 -11.22
N ALA A 247 -10.90 -28.63 -11.28
CA ALA A 247 -10.40 -29.23 -12.52
C ALA A 247 -11.49 -29.53 -13.58
N GLY A 248 -12.78 -29.26 -13.29
CA GLY A 248 -13.90 -29.45 -14.22
C GLY A 248 -14.34 -28.19 -14.98
N ASP A 249 -13.82 -27.00 -14.69
CA ASP A 249 -14.27 -25.76 -15.36
C ASP A 249 -13.53 -25.49 -16.69
N VAL A 250 -12.59 -26.36 -17.09
CA VAL A 250 -11.84 -26.28 -18.35
C VAL A 250 -12.45 -27.14 -19.47
N GLU A 251 -13.39 -28.04 -19.15
CA GLU A 251 -14.02 -28.95 -20.13
C GLU A 251 -15.23 -28.35 -20.87
N GLY A 252 -15.62 -27.11 -20.55
CA GLY A 252 -16.84 -26.49 -21.06
C GLY A 252 -16.64 -25.17 -21.80
N ASN A 253 -15.60 -25.01 -22.62
CA ASN A 253 -15.58 -23.93 -23.62
C ASN A 253 -14.56 -24.14 -24.77
N MET A 254 -14.23 -25.39 -25.10
CA MET A 254 -13.32 -25.72 -26.21
C MET A 254 -14.07 -26.46 -27.31
N GLU A 255 -15.17 -25.88 -27.76
CA GLU A 255 -15.73 -26.13 -29.09
C GLU A 255 -15.88 -24.75 -29.74
N ASP A 256 -15.52 -24.66 -31.03
CA ASP A 256 -15.44 -23.43 -31.85
C ASP A 256 -14.09 -22.67 -31.85
N VAL A 257 -12.99 -23.38 -32.09
CA VAL A 257 -11.93 -22.83 -32.98
C VAL A 257 -11.49 -23.92 -33.96
N GLU A 258 -12.30 -24.07 -35.01
CA GLU A 258 -11.98 -24.84 -36.21
C GLU A 258 -10.81 -24.15 -36.94
N TRP A 259 -9.60 -24.66 -36.75
CA TRP A 259 -8.46 -24.27 -37.59
C TRP A 259 -8.53 -25.06 -38.89
N ASP A 260 -9.00 -24.39 -39.93
CA ASP A 260 -8.97 -24.86 -41.32
C ASP A 260 -7.55 -25.32 -41.68
N ARG A 261 -7.43 -26.62 -41.94
CA ARG A 261 -6.25 -27.27 -42.49
C ARG A 261 -6.57 -27.75 -43.90
N SER A 262 -6.61 -26.80 -44.82
CA SER A 262 -6.36 -27.01 -46.25
C SER A 262 -5.70 -25.70 -46.74
N ASP A 263 -4.48 -25.66 -47.26
CA ASP A 263 -4.00 -26.48 -48.35
C ASP A 263 -2.49 -26.73 -48.23
N ARG A 264 -2.11 -27.96 -48.58
CA ARG A 264 -0.75 -28.31 -48.95
C ARG A 264 -0.78 -28.78 -50.41
N VAL A 265 0.14 -28.19 -51.18
CA VAL A 265 0.78 -28.69 -52.41
C VAL A 265 0.11 -28.34 -53.75
N SER A 266 0.81 -27.56 -54.59
CA SER A 266 1.49 -28.06 -55.80
C SER A 266 2.32 -26.99 -56.53
N LEU A 267 3.57 -27.38 -56.87
CA LEU A 267 4.61 -26.78 -57.73
C LEU A 267 5.45 -25.62 -57.15
#